data_AF-A0A0E0IA57-F1
#
_entry.id   AF-A0A0E0IA57-F1
#
_cell.length_a   1.000
_cell.length_b   1.000
_cell.length_c   1.000
_cell.angle_alpha   90.00
_cell.angle_beta   90.00
_cell.angle_gamma   90.00
#
_symmetry.space_group_name_H-M   'P 1'
#
loop_
_entity.id
_entity.type
_entity.pdbx_description
1 polymer ?
#
loop_
_entity_poly.entity_id
_entity_poly.type
_entity_poly.pdbx_seq_one_letter_code
_entity_poly.pdbx_strand_id
1 'polypeptide(L)'
;MEEYLANMKTLRSYMSDLEEEATKRSAEEQRQRTAIDAHGADLAQVRAQTKQASEESEQLSKARAELCVEISEKQGRIATLEIECATLKQTLELLHQEIASTSSKLIEKRLFYTKTIESLTVKLQEQQEWLGAFKLKVEESQSKQNLQGQSHGILNSCGSLDKSKQVIEQEKNAISGFLAPLQQMDMKSLEEEHKALQADKAGEIEYFQSLEERINEMKGVSDAVKCRCGLEYKVELGGEAMDLS
;
A
#
# COMPACT_ATOMS: atom_id res chain seq x y z
N MET A 1 25.68 -72.82 -101.23
CA MET A 1 26.01 -73.11 -99.82
C MET A 1 26.45 -71.88 -99.04
N GLU A 2 27.23 -70.95 -99.63
CA GLU A 2 27.72 -69.76 -98.93
C GLU A 2 26.64 -68.78 -98.47
N GLU A 3 25.62 -68.52 -99.30
CA GLU A 3 24.51 -67.61 -98.96
C GLU A 3 23.69 -68.10 -97.75
N TYR A 4 23.44 -69.40 -97.65
CA TYR A 4 22.80 -70.01 -96.48
C TYR A 4 23.65 -69.82 -95.21
N LEU A 5 24.96 -70.01 -95.30
CA LEU A 5 25.87 -69.79 -94.18
C LEU A 5 25.94 -68.32 -93.77
N ALA A 6 25.90 -67.39 -94.73
CA ALA A 6 25.81 -65.95 -94.46
C ALA A 6 24.51 -65.60 -93.72
N ASN A 7 23.37 -66.10 -94.19
CA ASN A 7 22.06 -65.90 -93.54
C ASN A 7 22.03 -66.45 -92.10
N MET A 8 22.60 -67.63 -91.87
CA MET A 8 22.69 -68.21 -90.52
C MET A 8 23.56 -67.39 -89.56
N LYS A 9 24.65 -66.78 -90.06
CA LYS A 9 25.48 -65.86 -89.27
C LYS A 9 24.71 -64.58 -88.92
N THR A 10 23.99 -64.00 -89.88
CA THR A 10 23.15 -62.82 -89.66
C THR A 10 22.06 -63.09 -88.63
N LEU A 11 21.35 -64.22 -88.75
CA LEU A 11 20.31 -64.60 -87.80
C LEU A 11 20.87 -64.77 -86.38
N ARG A 12 22.05 -65.40 -86.26
CA ARG A 12 22.72 -65.56 -84.96
C ARG A 12 23.09 -64.21 -84.35
N SER A 13 23.67 -63.30 -85.14
CA SER A 13 24.00 -61.94 -84.67
C SER A 13 22.75 -61.23 -84.18
N TYR A 14 21.68 -61.24 -84.98
CA TYR A 14 20.41 -60.61 -84.62
C TYR A 14 19.79 -61.20 -83.35
N MET A 15 19.83 -62.53 -83.18
CA MET A 15 19.39 -63.18 -81.95
C MET A 15 20.20 -62.72 -80.74
N SER A 16 21.53 -62.65 -80.86
CA SER A 16 22.40 -62.16 -79.78
C SER A 16 22.11 -60.70 -79.43
N ASP A 17 21.91 -59.83 -80.41
CA ASP A 17 21.56 -58.42 -80.19
C ASP A 17 20.19 -58.30 -79.47
N LEU A 18 19.20 -59.11 -79.86
CA LEU A 18 17.89 -59.17 -79.20
C LEU A 18 17.98 -59.66 -77.76
N GLU A 19 18.79 -60.68 -77.48
CA GLU A 19 19.04 -61.18 -76.14
C GLU A 19 19.70 -60.09 -75.27
N GLU A 20 20.71 -59.39 -75.81
CA GLU A 20 21.35 -58.27 -75.11
C GLU A 20 20.34 -57.15 -74.80
N GLU A 21 19.53 -56.73 -75.79
CA GLU A 21 18.47 -55.74 -75.56
C GLU A 21 17.45 -56.20 -74.49
N ALA A 22 17.06 -57.47 -74.49
CA ALA A 22 16.13 -58.03 -73.51
C ALA A 22 16.72 -57.97 -72.10
N THR A 23 18.00 -58.32 -71.92
CA THR A 23 18.67 -58.22 -70.62
C THR A 23 18.77 -56.78 -70.14
N LYS A 24 19.10 -55.83 -71.03
CA LYS A 24 19.16 -54.40 -70.71
C LYS A 24 17.81 -53.85 -70.29
N ARG A 25 16.73 -54.18 -71.02
CA ARG A 25 15.36 -53.79 -70.66
C ARG A 25 14.94 -54.37 -69.30
N SER A 26 15.25 -55.64 -69.04
CA SER A 26 14.94 -56.28 -67.76
C SER A 26 15.67 -55.62 -66.58
N ALA A 27 16.96 -55.29 -66.76
CA ALA A 27 17.74 -54.59 -65.74
C ALA A 27 17.19 -53.18 -65.46
N GLU A 28 16.77 -52.45 -66.51
CA GLU A 28 16.17 -51.13 -66.38
C GLU A 28 14.81 -51.18 -65.68
N GLU A 29 13.95 -52.14 -66.04
CA GLU A 29 12.66 -52.34 -65.37
C GLU A 29 12.85 -52.63 -63.88
N GLN A 30 13.83 -53.48 -63.52
CA GLN A 30 14.12 -53.76 -62.12
C GLN A 30 14.61 -52.52 -61.37
N ARG A 31 15.44 -51.68 -61.98
CA ARG A 31 15.84 -50.39 -61.38
C ARG A 31 14.65 -49.48 -61.15
N GLN A 32 13.75 -49.37 -62.12
CA GLN A 32 12.55 -48.54 -62.00
C GLN A 32 11.62 -49.05 -60.90
N ARG A 33 11.42 -50.37 -60.79
CA ARG A 33 10.65 -50.99 -59.69
C ARG A 33 11.22 -50.62 -58.32
N THR A 34 12.53 -50.77 -58.13
CA THR A 34 13.18 -50.38 -56.87
C THR A 34 13.05 -48.88 -56.57
N ALA A 35 13.13 -48.02 -57.58
CA ALA A 35 12.92 -46.58 -57.41
C ALA A 35 11.47 -46.24 -57.02
N ILE A 36 10.48 -46.89 -57.65
CA ILE A 36 9.06 -46.73 -57.30
C ILE A 36 8.80 -47.19 -55.86
N ASP A 37 9.36 -48.32 -55.45
CA ASP A 37 9.20 -48.83 -54.09
C ASP A 37 9.82 -47.87 -53.05
N ALA A 38 11.01 -47.33 -53.33
CA ALA A 38 11.66 -46.33 -52.47
C ALA A 38 10.82 -45.06 -52.33
N HIS A 39 10.33 -44.51 -53.45
CA HIS A 39 9.43 -43.34 -53.40
C HIS A 39 8.10 -43.65 -52.71
N GLY A 40 7.59 -44.88 -52.83
CA GLY A 40 6.42 -45.34 -52.09
C GLY A 40 6.65 -45.29 -50.57
N ALA A 41 7.82 -45.71 -50.10
CA ALA A 41 8.20 -45.62 -48.70
C ALA A 41 8.34 -44.18 -48.22
N ASP A 42 9.00 -43.31 -49.01
CA ASP A 42 9.15 -41.89 -48.70
C ASP A 42 7.78 -41.20 -48.59
N LEU A 43 6.86 -41.46 -49.53
CA LEU A 43 5.50 -40.93 -49.50
C LEU A 43 4.72 -41.40 -48.26
N ALA A 44 4.89 -42.66 -47.85
CA ALA A 44 4.27 -43.17 -46.63
C ALA A 44 4.81 -42.44 -45.38
N GLN A 45 6.11 -42.20 -45.32
CA GLN A 45 6.75 -41.46 -44.24
C GLN A 45 6.25 -40.00 -44.18
N VAL A 46 6.23 -39.30 -45.32
CA VAL A 46 5.73 -37.91 -45.38
C VAL A 46 4.27 -37.83 -44.95
N ARG A 47 3.43 -38.80 -45.35
CA ARG A 47 2.04 -38.86 -44.90
C ARG A 47 1.93 -39.05 -43.39
N ALA A 48 2.74 -39.93 -42.80
CA ALA A 48 2.77 -40.15 -41.36
C ALA A 48 3.20 -38.87 -40.60
N GLN A 49 4.27 -38.21 -41.06
CA GLN A 49 4.76 -36.95 -40.49
C GLN A 49 3.73 -35.82 -40.63
N THR A 50 3.06 -35.71 -41.78
CA THR A 50 2.02 -34.72 -42.01
C THR A 50 0.84 -34.92 -41.04
N LYS A 51 0.44 -36.18 -40.82
CA LYS A 51 -0.61 -36.51 -39.87
C LYS A 51 -0.22 -36.12 -38.44
N GLN A 52 0.98 -36.51 -38.01
CA GLN A 52 1.51 -36.15 -36.70
C GLN A 52 1.57 -34.62 -36.50
N ALA A 53 2.10 -33.89 -37.48
CA ALA A 53 2.17 -32.43 -37.41
C ALA A 53 0.78 -31.78 -37.30
N SER A 54 -0.23 -32.34 -37.97
CA SER A 54 -1.61 -31.84 -37.84
C SER A 54 -2.20 -32.08 -36.44
N GLU A 55 -1.93 -33.24 -35.84
CA GLU A 55 -2.36 -33.57 -34.48
C GLU A 55 -1.67 -32.68 -33.44
N GLU A 56 -0.35 -32.47 -33.57
CA GLU A 56 0.41 -31.54 -32.71
C GLU A 56 -0.09 -30.10 -32.85
N SER A 57 -0.41 -29.65 -34.06
CA SER A 57 -0.99 -28.33 -34.30
C SER A 57 -2.35 -28.16 -33.65
N GLU A 58 -3.20 -29.20 -33.65
CA GLU A 58 -4.50 -29.16 -32.99
C GLU A 58 -4.35 -29.09 -31.46
N GLN A 59 -3.43 -29.87 -30.88
CA GLN A 59 -3.13 -29.84 -29.45
C GLN A 59 -2.60 -28.46 -29.01
N LEU A 60 -1.67 -27.88 -29.78
CA LEU A 60 -1.17 -26.53 -29.53
C LEU A 60 -2.27 -25.49 -29.62
N SER A 61 -3.21 -25.64 -30.56
CA SER A 61 -4.37 -24.76 -30.67
C SER A 61 -5.27 -24.82 -29.43
N LYS A 62 -5.49 -26.02 -28.88
CA LYS A 62 -6.27 -26.22 -27.64
C LYS A 62 -5.58 -25.57 -26.44
N ALA A 63 -4.29 -25.87 -26.24
CA ALA A 63 -3.49 -25.28 -25.16
C ALA A 63 -3.43 -23.75 -25.25
N ARG A 64 -3.34 -23.21 -26.47
CA ARG A 64 -3.39 -21.76 -26.70
C ARG A 64 -4.74 -21.16 -26.29
N ALA A 65 -5.85 -21.83 -26.60
CA ALA A 65 -7.18 -21.37 -26.24
C ALA A 65 -7.37 -21.33 -24.72
N GLU A 66 -6.91 -22.37 -24.00
CA GLU A 66 -6.93 -22.43 -22.54
C GLU A 66 -6.12 -21.29 -21.91
N LEU A 67 -4.91 -21.05 -22.42
CA LEU A 67 -4.06 -19.96 -21.94
C LEU A 67 -4.71 -18.58 -22.16
N CYS A 68 -5.40 -18.35 -23.29
CA CYS A 68 -6.13 -17.11 -23.52
C CYS A 68 -7.25 -16.87 -22.49
N VAL A 69 -7.93 -17.93 -22.04
CA VAL A 69 -8.92 -17.85 -20.97
C VAL A 69 -8.25 -17.43 -19.66
N GLU A 70 -7.16 -18.10 -19.27
CA GLU A 70 -6.42 -17.78 -18.04
C GLU A 70 -5.88 -16.33 -18.04
N ILE A 71 -5.36 -15.84 -19.18
CA ILE A 71 -4.94 -14.44 -19.32
C ILE A 71 -6.11 -13.50 -19.10
N SER A 72 -7.26 -13.77 -19.70
CA SER A 72 -8.45 -12.91 -19.58
C SER A 72 -8.95 -12.86 -18.14
N GLU A 73 -8.93 -14.00 -17.43
CA GLU A 73 -9.27 -14.07 -16.01
C GLU A 73 -8.30 -13.25 -15.15
N LYS A 74 -6.99 -13.38 -15.39
CA LYS A 74 -5.97 -12.61 -14.66
C LYS A 74 -6.09 -11.11 -14.92
N GLN A 75 -6.35 -10.71 -16.17
CA GLN A 75 -6.61 -9.31 -16.52
C GLN A 75 -7.85 -8.77 -15.78
N GLY A 76 -8.92 -9.57 -15.68
CA GLY A 76 -10.10 -9.21 -14.89
C GLY A 76 -9.77 -9.00 -13.41
N ARG A 77 -8.96 -9.87 -12.80
CA ARG A 77 -8.53 -9.72 -11.40
C ARG A 77 -7.66 -8.48 -11.18
N ILE A 78 -6.74 -8.19 -12.12
CA ILE A 78 -5.90 -6.98 -12.08
C ILE A 78 -6.80 -5.73 -12.10
N ALA A 79 -7.75 -5.66 -13.04
CA ALA A 79 -8.67 -4.53 -13.13
C ALA A 79 -9.49 -4.33 -11.84
N THR A 80 -9.95 -5.41 -11.21
CA THR A 80 -10.63 -5.34 -9.90
C THR A 80 -9.71 -4.77 -8.82
N LEU A 81 -8.46 -5.27 -8.73
CA LEU A 81 -7.49 -4.78 -7.75
C LEU A 81 -7.11 -3.32 -7.98
N GLU A 82 -7.02 -2.86 -9.24
CA GLU A 82 -6.78 -1.45 -9.57
C GLU A 82 -7.90 -0.54 -9.03
N ILE A 83 -9.16 -0.97 -9.14
CA ILE A 83 -10.31 -0.25 -8.58
C ILE A 83 -10.26 -0.23 -7.05
N GLU A 84 -9.93 -1.36 -6.41
CA GLU A 84 -9.78 -1.44 -4.96
C GLU A 84 -8.66 -0.53 -4.46
N CYS A 85 -7.50 -0.53 -5.12
CA CYS A 85 -6.38 0.38 -4.82
C CYS A 85 -6.79 1.86 -4.94
N ALA A 86 -7.51 2.23 -5.99
CA ALA A 86 -8.02 3.59 -6.16
C ALA A 86 -8.98 4.00 -5.04
N THR A 87 -9.86 3.08 -4.65
CA THR A 87 -10.83 3.29 -3.56
C THR A 87 -10.13 3.46 -2.20
N LEU A 88 -9.13 2.61 -1.92
CA LEU A 88 -8.31 2.70 -0.71
C LEU A 88 -7.54 4.02 -0.66
N LYS A 89 -6.93 4.44 -1.78
CA LYS A 89 -6.24 5.72 -1.87
C LYS A 89 -7.17 6.90 -1.55
N GLN A 90 -8.37 6.91 -2.12
CA GLN A 90 -9.36 7.95 -1.85
C GLN A 90 -9.78 7.95 -0.37
N THR A 91 -9.97 6.78 0.23
CA THR A 91 -10.35 6.64 1.65
C THR A 91 -9.25 7.19 2.57
N LEU A 92 -7.99 6.88 2.26
CA LEU A 92 -6.84 7.37 3.03
C LEU A 92 -6.73 8.90 2.95
N GLU A 93 -6.98 9.49 1.78
CA GLU A 93 -6.97 10.95 1.60
C GLU A 93 -8.06 11.64 2.43
N LEU A 94 -9.27 11.05 2.50
CA LEU A 94 -10.35 11.55 3.35
C LEU A 94 -10.00 11.46 4.84
N LEU A 95 -9.40 10.34 5.29
CA LEU A 95 -8.95 10.19 6.67
C LEU A 95 -7.88 11.22 7.03
N HIS A 96 -6.89 11.45 6.16
CA HIS A 96 -5.90 12.50 6.38
C HIS A 96 -6.53 13.89 6.50
N GLN A 97 -7.54 14.20 5.67
CA GLN A 97 -8.26 15.46 5.76
C GLN A 97 -9.03 15.61 7.09
N GLU A 98 -9.65 14.54 7.56
CA GLU A 98 -10.36 14.52 8.84
C GLU A 98 -9.41 14.68 10.03
N ILE A 99 -8.26 13.99 10.02
CA ILE A 99 -7.20 14.14 11.02
C ILE A 99 -6.69 15.58 11.07
N ALA A 100 -6.41 16.20 9.92
CA ALA A 100 -5.96 17.58 9.86
C ALA A 100 -7.02 18.56 10.41
N SER A 101 -8.28 18.37 10.04
CA SER A 101 -9.42 19.18 10.50
C SER A 101 -9.64 19.07 12.01
N THR A 102 -9.64 17.85 12.55
CA THR A 102 -9.80 17.59 13.98
C THR A 102 -8.62 18.11 14.79
N SER A 103 -7.39 17.94 14.29
CA SER A 103 -6.17 18.47 14.90
C SER A 103 -6.19 19.99 15.01
N SER A 104 -6.61 20.70 13.96
CA SER A 104 -6.73 22.18 14.00
C SER A 104 -7.72 22.63 15.08
N LYS A 105 -8.91 22.02 15.13
CA LYS A 105 -9.93 22.33 16.15
C LYS A 105 -9.42 22.07 17.57
N LEU A 106 -8.62 21.02 17.76
CA LEU A 106 -8.03 20.70 19.05
C LEU A 106 -6.98 21.74 19.48
N ILE A 107 -6.15 22.19 18.55
CA ILE A 107 -5.15 23.25 18.79
C ILE A 107 -5.86 24.57 19.17
N GLU A 108 -6.92 24.94 18.46
CA GLU A 108 -7.73 26.13 18.78
C GLU A 108 -8.33 26.06 20.19
N LYS A 109 -8.90 24.90 20.56
CA LYS A 109 -9.44 24.67 21.92
C LYS A 109 -8.34 24.79 22.97
N ARG A 110 -7.17 24.17 22.77
CA ARG A 110 -6.04 24.30 23.70
C ARG A 110 -5.64 25.75 23.88
N LEU A 111 -5.49 26.49 22.78
CA LEU A 111 -5.13 27.91 22.83
C LEU A 111 -6.16 28.74 23.60
N PHE A 112 -7.45 28.47 23.41
CA PHE A 112 -8.53 29.14 24.16
C PHE A 112 -8.42 28.88 25.68
N TYR A 113 -8.24 27.63 26.09
CA TYR A 113 -8.10 27.28 27.50
C TYR A 113 -6.82 27.86 28.11
N THR A 114 -5.69 27.82 27.40
CA THR A 114 -4.44 28.45 27.84
C THR A 114 -4.65 29.94 28.12
N LYS A 115 -5.27 30.69 27.18
CA LYS A 115 -5.57 32.12 27.38
C LYS A 115 -6.51 32.38 28.56
N THR A 116 -7.48 31.50 28.77
CA THR A 116 -8.42 31.62 29.89
C THR A 116 -7.72 31.39 31.23
N ILE A 117 -6.85 30.37 31.31
CA ILE A 117 -6.04 30.10 32.50
C ILE A 117 -5.12 31.29 32.78
N GLU A 118 -4.38 31.79 31.78
CA GLU A 118 -3.52 32.96 31.92
C GLU A 118 -4.28 34.18 32.46
N SER A 119 -5.49 34.46 31.91
CA SER A 119 -6.33 35.55 32.37
C SER A 119 -6.78 35.37 33.83
N LEU A 120 -7.17 34.16 34.22
CA LEU A 120 -7.57 33.86 35.59
C LEU A 120 -6.39 33.96 36.55
N THR A 121 -5.20 33.49 36.16
CA THR A 121 -3.97 33.60 36.95
C THR A 121 -3.59 35.06 37.20
N VAL A 122 -3.67 35.93 36.19
CA VAL A 122 -3.42 37.37 36.36
C VAL A 122 -4.43 37.99 37.33
N LYS A 123 -5.73 37.73 37.16
CA LYS A 123 -6.76 38.26 38.08
C LYS A 123 -6.54 37.80 39.52
N LEU A 124 -6.16 36.54 39.72
CA LEU A 124 -5.87 36.00 41.05
C LEU A 124 -4.64 36.68 41.68
N GLN A 125 -3.59 36.89 40.90
CA GLN A 125 -2.38 37.58 41.34
C GLN A 125 -2.69 39.03 41.75
N GLU A 126 -3.45 39.76 40.94
CA GLU A 126 -3.91 41.13 41.26
C GLU A 126 -4.69 41.17 42.59
N GLN A 127 -5.61 40.22 42.81
CA GLN A 127 -6.35 40.15 44.07
C GLN A 127 -5.44 39.83 45.26
N GLN A 128 -4.44 38.96 45.08
CA GLN A 128 -3.50 38.61 46.14
C GLN A 128 -2.59 39.79 46.51
N GLU A 129 -2.14 40.57 45.52
CA GLU A 129 -1.40 41.81 45.72
C GLU A 129 -2.25 42.88 46.43
N TRP A 130 -3.51 43.04 46.03
CA TRP A 130 -4.45 43.93 46.68
C TRP A 130 -4.68 43.58 48.16
N LEU A 131 -4.86 42.29 48.47
CA LEU A 131 -4.96 41.79 49.84
C LEU A 131 -3.67 42.04 50.65
N GLY A 132 -2.50 41.81 50.04
CA GLY A 132 -1.21 42.10 50.65
C GLY A 132 -1.04 43.58 51.01
N ALA A 133 -1.37 44.47 50.07
CA ALA A 133 -1.34 45.91 50.29
C ALA A 133 -2.35 46.37 51.38
N PHE A 134 -3.53 45.75 51.43
CA PHE A 134 -4.51 46.02 52.48
C PHE A 134 -4.00 45.59 53.87
N LYS A 135 -3.36 44.41 53.96
CA LYS A 135 -2.79 43.90 55.21
C LYS A 135 -1.69 44.83 55.77
N LEU A 136 -0.79 45.31 54.91
CA LEU A 136 0.25 46.28 55.29
C LEU A 136 -0.36 47.58 55.84
N LYS A 137 -1.44 48.10 55.24
CA LYS A 137 -2.14 49.30 55.74
C LYS A 137 -2.78 49.10 57.12
N VAL A 138 -3.29 47.90 57.40
CA VAL A 138 -3.85 47.56 58.72
C VAL A 138 -2.75 47.48 59.77
N GLU A 139 -1.62 46.85 59.44
CA GLU A 139 -0.46 46.74 60.34
C GLU A 139 0.22 48.09 60.60
N GLU A 140 0.31 48.97 59.59
CA GLU A 140 0.85 50.33 59.71
C GLU A 140 -0.05 51.25 60.56
N SER A 141 -1.36 50.99 60.55
CA SER A 141 -2.35 51.67 61.40
C SER A 141 -2.31 51.19 62.85
N GLN A 142 -1.97 49.92 63.10
CA GLN A 142 -1.81 49.35 64.45
C GLN A 142 -0.46 49.74 65.08
N SER A 143 0.62 49.87 64.30
CA SER A 143 1.92 50.33 64.81
C SER A 143 1.92 51.80 65.25
N LYS A 144 1.02 52.64 64.73
CA LYS A 144 0.85 54.05 65.15
C LYS A 144 0.04 54.21 66.44
N GLN A 145 -0.70 53.19 66.88
CA GLN A 145 -1.48 53.23 68.14
C GLN A 145 -0.67 52.87 69.39
N ASN A 146 0.56 52.36 69.25
CA ASN A 146 1.42 52.02 70.41
C ASN A 146 2.33 53.16 70.90
N LEU A 147 2.13 54.40 70.44
CA LEU A 147 2.91 55.56 70.90
C LEU A 147 2.09 56.77 71.34
N GLN A 148 0.76 56.69 71.48
CA GLN A 148 0.01 57.78 72.10
C GLN A 148 -1.20 57.31 72.87
N GLY A 149 -1.16 57.56 74.18
CA GLY A 149 -2.17 57.17 75.14
C GLY A 149 -3.54 57.80 74.89
N GLN A 150 -4.55 56.97 75.14
CA GLN A 150 -5.84 57.27 75.77
C GLN A 150 -6.61 58.53 75.30
N SER A 151 -7.70 58.31 74.55
CA SER A 151 -8.98 58.98 74.81
C SER A 151 -10.14 58.22 74.16
N HIS A 152 -11.24 58.14 74.90
CA HIS A 152 -12.53 57.57 74.51
C HIS A 152 -13.09 58.20 73.22
N GLY A 153 -13.47 57.36 72.27
CA GLY A 153 -14.30 57.71 71.13
C GLY A 153 -14.76 56.43 70.44
N ILE A 154 -16.07 56.16 70.47
CA ILE A 154 -16.72 55.04 69.81
C ILE A 154 -16.37 55.10 68.32
N LEU A 155 -15.36 54.34 67.88
CA LEU A 155 -15.00 54.24 66.48
C LEU A 155 -15.59 52.95 65.90
N ASN A 156 -16.47 53.17 64.94
CA ASN A 156 -17.33 52.26 64.23
C ASN A 156 -16.54 51.24 63.37
N SER A 157 -15.72 50.37 63.97
CA SER A 157 -14.90 49.40 63.21
C SER A 157 -15.64 48.12 62.82
N CYS A 158 -16.84 47.87 63.39
CA CYS A 158 -17.65 46.69 63.11
C CYS A 158 -18.15 46.64 61.65
N GLY A 159 -18.40 47.80 61.03
CA GLY A 159 -18.96 47.86 59.68
C GLY A 159 -18.01 47.48 58.54
N SER A 160 -16.68 47.40 58.76
CA SER A 160 -15.73 47.01 57.69
C SER A 160 -15.40 45.52 57.69
N LEU A 161 -15.35 44.88 58.88
CA LEU A 161 -15.12 43.44 59.02
C LEU A 161 -16.29 42.61 58.51
N ASP A 162 -17.53 43.05 58.76
CA ASP A 162 -18.72 42.37 58.25
C ASP A 162 -18.85 42.50 56.73
N LYS A 163 -18.48 43.65 56.16
CA LYS A 163 -18.44 43.85 54.70
C LYS A 163 -17.32 43.03 54.05
N SER A 164 -16.13 42.97 54.65
CA SER A 164 -15.06 42.09 54.16
C SER A 164 -15.42 40.62 54.26
N LYS A 165 -16.07 40.17 55.36
CA LYS A 165 -16.59 38.80 55.45
C LYS A 165 -17.63 38.50 54.39
N GLN A 166 -18.53 39.44 54.12
CA GLN A 166 -19.56 39.28 53.09
C GLN A 166 -18.97 39.20 51.67
N VAL A 167 -17.94 39.99 51.37
CA VAL A 167 -17.22 39.94 50.08
C VAL A 167 -16.43 38.64 49.93
N ILE A 168 -15.76 38.19 51.00
CA ILE A 168 -15.05 36.89 51.01
C ILE A 168 -16.04 35.74 50.81
N GLU A 169 -17.21 35.77 51.45
CA GLU A 169 -18.23 34.72 51.28
C GLU A 169 -18.86 34.75 49.87
N GLN A 170 -19.06 35.94 49.29
CA GLN A 170 -19.52 36.08 47.90
C GLN A 170 -18.51 35.55 46.90
N GLU A 171 -17.23 35.87 47.07
CA GLU A 171 -16.19 35.35 46.17
C GLU A 171 -15.94 33.86 46.37
N LYS A 172 -16.00 33.35 47.60
CA LYS A 172 -15.92 31.91 47.88
C LYS A 172 -17.06 31.13 47.21
N ASN A 173 -18.26 31.71 47.16
CA ASN A 173 -19.41 31.15 46.44
C ASN A 173 -19.29 31.29 44.92
N ALA A 174 -18.62 32.33 44.41
CA ALA A 174 -18.31 32.46 42.99
C ALA A 174 -17.26 31.43 42.55
N ILE A 175 -16.20 31.24 43.34
CA ILE A 175 -15.12 30.27 43.10
C ILE A 175 -15.67 28.84 43.14
N SER A 176 -16.56 28.50 44.07
CA SER A 176 -17.21 27.18 44.09
C SER A 176 -18.11 26.96 42.87
N GLY A 177 -18.72 28.02 42.34
CA GLY A 177 -19.47 28.02 41.07
C GLY A 177 -18.60 27.78 39.83
N PHE A 178 -17.34 28.24 39.81
CA PHE A 178 -16.38 27.94 38.73
C PHE A 178 -15.72 26.57 38.88
N LEU A 179 -15.56 26.07 40.11
CA LEU A 179 -15.05 24.73 40.38
C LEU A 179 -16.05 23.65 39.98
N ALA A 180 -17.36 23.89 40.11
CA ALA A 180 -18.38 22.87 39.82
C ALA A 180 -18.39 22.37 38.35
N PRO A 181 -18.28 23.23 37.31
CA PRO A 181 -18.10 22.79 35.92
C PRO A 181 -16.78 22.06 35.66
N LEU A 182 -15.71 22.45 36.37
CA LEU A 182 -14.38 21.81 36.26
C LEU A 182 -14.30 20.48 37.05
N GLN A 183 -15.06 20.35 38.15
CA GLN A 183 -15.23 19.13 38.94
C GLN A 183 -16.18 18.13 38.26
N GLN A 184 -17.07 18.58 37.38
CA GLN A 184 -17.91 17.71 36.56
C GLN A 184 -17.12 16.98 35.45
N MET A 185 -15.97 17.52 35.02
CA MET A 185 -15.00 16.74 34.25
C MET A 185 -14.18 15.90 35.21
N ASP A 186 -14.46 14.60 35.25
CA ASP A 186 -13.66 13.64 35.99
C ASP A 186 -12.24 13.62 35.41
N MET A 187 -11.28 14.13 36.18
CA MET A 187 -9.86 14.20 35.81
C MET A 187 -9.31 12.81 35.45
N LYS A 188 -9.85 11.74 36.06
CA LYS A 188 -9.52 10.37 35.70
C LYS A 188 -10.02 10.00 34.31
N SER A 189 -11.27 10.32 33.98
CA SER A 189 -11.80 10.09 32.63
C SER A 189 -10.98 10.82 31.56
N LEU A 190 -10.50 12.05 31.84
CA LEU A 190 -9.62 12.77 30.90
C LEU A 190 -8.22 12.15 30.78
N GLU A 191 -7.64 11.67 31.88
CA GLU A 191 -6.36 10.93 31.86
C GLU A 191 -6.49 9.57 31.14
N GLU A 192 -7.62 8.89 31.29
CA GLU A 192 -7.94 7.63 30.62
C GLU A 192 -8.09 7.83 29.11
N GLU A 193 -8.82 8.86 28.67
CA GLU A 193 -8.92 9.26 27.26
C GLU A 193 -7.56 9.65 26.67
N HIS A 194 -6.74 10.41 27.40
CA HIS A 194 -5.39 10.75 26.95
C HIS A 194 -4.50 9.51 26.79
N LYS A 195 -4.61 8.53 27.69
CA LYS A 195 -3.90 7.25 27.58
C LYS A 195 -4.40 6.40 26.42
N ALA A 196 -5.71 6.35 26.19
CA ALA A 196 -6.30 5.65 25.04
C ALA A 196 -5.79 6.24 23.72
N LEU A 197 -5.80 7.57 23.58
CA LEU A 197 -5.26 8.26 22.41
C LEU A 197 -3.75 8.04 22.21
N GLN A 198 -2.98 7.93 23.29
CA GLN A 198 -1.55 7.58 23.20
C GLN A 198 -1.33 6.14 22.76
N ALA A 199 -2.17 5.20 23.20
CA ALA A 199 -2.10 3.80 22.81
C ALA A 199 -2.48 3.62 21.33
N ASP A 200 -3.55 4.28 20.87
CA ASP A 200 -3.97 4.26 19.46
C ASP A 200 -2.88 4.83 18.56
N LYS A 201 -2.26 5.95 18.95
CA LYS A 201 -1.12 6.53 18.24
C LYS A 201 0.06 5.55 18.13
N ALA A 202 0.36 4.78 19.17
CA ALA A 202 1.42 3.78 19.13
C ALA A 202 1.08 2.64 18.16
N GLY A 203 -0.17 2.16 18.19
CA GLY A 203 -0.65 1.12 17.26
C GLY A 203 -0.63 1.57 15.80
N GLU A 204 -0.99 2.82 15.52
CA GLU A 204 -0.90 3.40 14.17
C GLU A 204 0.56 3.45 13.68
N ILE A 205 1.51 3.88 14.53
CA ILE A 205 2.93 3.92 14.18
C ILE A 205 3.47 2.51 13.87
N GLU A 206 3.12 1.51 14.68
CA GLU A 206 3.52 0.11 14.46
C GLU A 206 2.93 -0.45 13.16
N TYR A 207 1.67 -0.13 12.85
CA TYR A 207 1.04 -0.52 11.59
C TYR A 207 1.72 0.11 10.38
N PHE A 208 2.04 1.42 10.44
CA PHE A 208 2.79 2.09 9.37
C PHE A 208 4.18 1.52 9.18
N GLN A 209 4.90 1.21 10.27
CA GLN A 209 6.21 0.56 10.20
C GLN A 209 6.13 -0.83 9.57
N SER A 210 5.11 -1.62 9.93
CA SER A 210 4.87 -2.93 9.32
C SER A 210 4.57 -2.83 7.81
N LEU A 211 3.80 -1.84 7.38
CA LEU A 211 3.56 -1.60 5.96
C LEU A 211 4.84 -1.20 5.21
N GLU A 212 5.66 -0.33 5.80
CA GLU A 212 6.93 0.09 5.23
C GLU A 212 7.92 -1.08 5.09
N GLU A 213 8.00 -1.94 6.11
CA GLU A 213 8.80 -3.17 6.09
C GLU A 213 8.34 -4.10 4.95
N ARG A 214 7.03 -4.31 4.82
CA ARG A 214 6.45 -5.15 3.76
C ARG A 214 6.64 -4.58 2.36
N ILE A 215 6.62 -3.25 2.21
CA ILE A 215 6.99 -2.57 0.94
C ILE A 215 8.46 -2.80 0.62
N ASN A 216 9.35 -2.72 1.62
CA ASN A 216 10.78 -2.96 1.42
C ASN A 216 11.07 -4.43 1.07
N GLU A 217 10.37 -5.39 1.69
CA GLU A 217 10.42 -6.80 1.29
C GLU A 217 10.04 -6.98 -0.18
N MET A 218 8.94 -6.35 -0.62
CA MET A 218 8.51 -6.42 -2.03
C MET A 218 9.51 -5.76 -2.99
N LYS A 219 10.16 -4.66 -2.59
CA LYS A 219 11.23 -4.02 -3.38
C LYS A 219 12.49 -4.87 -3.49
N GLY A 220 12.76 -5.74 -2.52
CA GLY A 220 13.91 -6.66 -2.52
C GLY A 220 13.76 -7.87 -3.44
N VAL A 221 12.56 -8.16 -3.94
CA VAL A 221 12.30 -9.25 -4.88
C VAL A 221 12.65 -8.79 -6.30
N SER A 222 13.93 -8.90 -6.67
CA SER A 222 14.36 -8.77 -8.07
C SER A 222 14.60 -10.16 -8.65
N ASP A 223 13.60 -10.70 -9.35
CA ASP A 223 13.74 -12.00 -10.02
C ASP A 223 14.28 -11.82 -11.45
N ALA A 224 15.31 -12.60 -11.77
CA ALA A 224 15.81 -12.73 -13.13
C ALA A 224 14.91 -13.70 -13.89
N VAL A 225 14.11 -13.17 -14.82
CA VAL A 225 13.22 -13.97 -15.66
C VAL A 225 14.00 -14.40 -16.91
N LYS A 226 14.20 -15.71 -17.06
CA LYS A 226 14.88 -16.28 -18.23
C LYS A 226 13.88 -16.54 -19.35
N CYS A 227 14.02 -15.83 -20.45
CA CYS A 227 13.20 -16.02 -21.63
C CYS A 227 13.62 -17.29 -22.39
N ARG A 228 12.66 -17.93 -23.08
CA ARG A 228 12.91 -19.08 -23.96
C ARG A 228 13.92 -18.82 -25.08
N CYS A 229 14.20 -17.55 -25.42
CA CYS A 229 15.24 -17.18 -26.37
C CYS A 229 16.67 -17.17 -25.77
N GLY A 230 16.83 -17.47 -24.48
CA GLY A 230 18.12 -17.50 -23.79
C GLY A 230 18.55 -16.17 -23.14
N LEU A 231 17.78 -15.10 -23.33
CA LEU A 231 18.02 -13.80 -22.69
C LEU A 231 17.42 -13.78 -21.28
N GLU A 232 18.18 -13.28 -20.31
CA GLU A 232 17.72 -13.03 -18.93
C GLU A 232 17.33 -11.56 -18.79
N TYR A 233 16.14 -11.33 -18.23
CA TYR A 233 15.60 -10.00 -17.95
C TYR A 233 15.50 -9.84 -16.45
N LYS A 234 16.15 -8.81 -15.91
CA LYS A 234 15.99 -8.43 -14.51
C LYS A 234 14.71 -7.62 -14.39
N VAL A 235 13.71 -8.16 -13.69
CA VAL A 235 12.47 -7.43 -13.41
C VAL A 235 12.66 -6.70 -12.09
N GLU A 236 12.66 -5.38 -12.15
CA GLU A 236 12.67 -4.50 -10.98
C GLU A 236 11.29 -3.85 -10.86
N LEU A 237 10.67 -3.93 -9.68
CA LEU A 237 9.49 -3.12 -9.38
C LEU A 237 9.94 -1.67 -9.28
N GLY A 238 9.57 -0.85 -10.26
CA GLY A 238 9.99 0.54 -10.38
C GLY A 238 9.78 1.32 -9.09
N GLY A 239 10.87 1.63 -8.40
CA GLY A 239 10.90 2.57 -7.29
C GLY A 239 11.01 3.98 -7.82
N GLU A 240 9.95 4.53 -8.43
CA GLU A 240 9.84 5.97 -8.51
C GLU A 240 9.58 6.48 -7.09
N ALA A 241 10.61 7.09 -6.51
CA ALA A 241 10.46 7.92 -5.33
C ALA A 241 9.42 9.00 -5.68
N MET A 242 8.23 8.92 -5.09
CA MET A 242 7.37 10.10 -5.00
C MET A 242 8.08 11.06 -4.05
N ASP A 243 8.86 11.97 -4.61
CA ASP A 243 9.27 13.19 -3.94
C ASP A 243 7.99 13.97 -3.60
N LEU A 244 7.54 13.85 -2.36
CA LEU A 244 6.50 14.68 -1.78
C LEU A 244 7.15 16.02 -1.40
N SER A 245 7.14 16.97 -2.35
CA SER A 245 7.31 18.41 -2.07
C SER A 245 6.00 19.04 -1.61
#